data_AF-A0A3S0TZB7-F1
#
_entry.id   AF-A0A3S0TZB7-F1
#
_cell.length_a   1.000
_cell.length_b   1.000
_cell.length_c   1.000
_cell.angle_alpha   90.00
_cell.angle_beta   90.00
_cell.angle_gamma   90.00
#
_symmetry.space_group_name_H-M   'P 1'
#
loop_
_entity.id
_entity.type
_entity.pdbx_description
1 polymer ?
#
loop_
_entity_poly.entity_id
_entity_poly.type
_entity_poly.pdbx_seq_one_letter_code
_entity_poly.pdbx_strand_id
1 'polypeptide(L)'
;MKATIHHAVPPPAIPDRLPPIFRPLIDAKRLGTAPVTLAVFPAASSAVVSAGAAQRLLTRLGDAADPLVVVGYNFTQDAVEILQDAHATLFAVSNFWWSDARWQAIRQRQ
;
A
#
# COMPACT_ATOMS: atom_id res chain seq x y z
N MET A 1 -11.15 -1.89 5.27
CA MET A 1 -10.08 -0.89 5.40
C MET A 1 -10.09 0.00 4.17
N LYS A 2 -9.78 1.29 4.30
CA LYS A 2 -9.77 2.27 3.20
C LYS A 2 -8.40 2.94 3.14
N ALA A 3 -7.84 3.04 1.93
CA ALA A 3 -6.65 3.85 1.67
C ALA A 3 -7.02 5.31 1.37
N THR A 4 -6.18 6.22 1.85
CA THR A 4 -6.14 7.62 1.41
C THR A 4 -5.31 7.70 0.14
N ILE A 5 -5.80 8.39 -0.87
CA ILE A 5 -5.14 8.50 -2.19
C ILE A 5 -4.73 9.95 -2.39
N HIS A 6 -3.49 10.16 -2.80
CA HIS A 6 -2.94 11.44 -3.23
C HIS A 6 -2.44 11.28 -4.66
N HIS A 7 -2.94 12.11 -5.57
CA HIS A 7 -2.53 12.10 -6.98
C HIS A 7 -1.39 13.08 -7.23
N ALA A 8 -0.61 12.83 -8.27
CA ALA A 8 0.47 13.71 -8.74
C ALA A 8 1.41 14.19 -7.62
N VAL A 9 1.79 13.29 -6.71
CA VAL A 9 2.70 13.61 -5.59
C VAL A 9 4.14 13.56 -6.09
N PRO A 10 4.90 14.65 -5.97
CA PRO A 10 6.33 14.63 -6.27
C PRO A 10 7.06 13.70 -5.27
N PRO A 11 7.97 12.82 -5.73
CA PRO A 11 8.77 11.95 -4.87
C PRO A 11 9.38 12.62 -3.61
N PRO A 12 9.97 13.83 -3.67
CA PRO A 12 10.52 14.48 -2.48
C PRO A 12 9.46 14.91 -1.45
N ALA A 13 8.21 15.08 -1.86
CA ALA A 13 7.11 15.49 -0.97
C ALA A 13 6.39 14.29 -0.32
N ILE A 14 6.71 13.05 -0.71
CA ILE A 14 6.06 11.84 -0.18
C ILE A 14 6.22 11.70 1.34
N PRO A 15 7.42 11.86 1.94
CA PRO A 15 7.59 11.70 3.39
C PRO A 15 6.69 12.63 4.22
N ASP A 16 6.44 13.85 3.74
CA ASP A 16 5.59 14.83 4.42
C ASP A 16 4.09 14.47 4.38
N ARG A 17 3.68 13.70 3.36
CA ARG A 17 2.31 13.20 3.22
C ARG A 17 2.07 11.90 4.00
N LEU A 18 3.13 11.33 4.59
CA LEU A 18 3.04 10.06 5.29
C LEU A 18 2.99 10.22 6.81
N PRO A 19 2.22 9.34 7.48
CA PRO A 19 2.36 9.09 8.90
C PRO A 19 3.82 8.85 9.31
N PRO A 20 4.27 9.34 10.49
CA PRO A 20 5.67 9.25 10.92
C PRO A 20 6.29 7.85 10.83
N ILE A 21 5.52 6.81 11.12
CA ILE A 21 5.97 5.42 11.08
C ILE A 21 6.36 4.93 9.67
N PHE A 22 5.80 5.52 8.62
CA PHE A 22 6.07 5.10 7.24
C PHE A 22 7.19 5.90 6.57
N ARG A 23 7.51 7.09 7.09
CA ARG A 23 8.57 7.95 6.55
C ARG A 23 9.91 7.23 6.34
N PRO A 24 10.44 6.43 7.27
CA PRO A 24 11.72 5.77 7.08
C PRO A 24 11.68 4.63 6.04
N LEU A 25 10.50 4.17 5.63
CA LEU A 25 10.36 3.10 4.63
C LEU A 25 10.54 3.60 3.21
N ILE A 26 10.30 4.90 2.98
CA ILE A 26 10.31 5.45 1.64
C ILE A 26 11.73 5.60 1.15
N ASP A 27 12.06 4.82 0.15
CA ASP A 27 13.29 4.98 -0.61
C ASP A 27 13.03 5.87 -1.83
N ALA A 28 13.39 7.15 -1.71
CA ALA A 28 13.27 8.13 -2.78
C ALA A 28 14.02 7.70 -4.07
N LYS A 29 15.05 6.86 -3.96
CA LYS A 29 15.78 6.35 -5.15
C LYS A 29 14.94 5.40 -5.98
N ARG A 30 13.98 4.70 -5.38
CA ARG A 30 13.07 3.77 -6.07
C ARG A 30 11.91 4.47 -6.77
N LEU A 31 11.65 5.73 -6.42
CA LEU A 31 10.48 6.49 -6.85
C LEU A 31 10.72 7.35 -8.09
N GLY A 32 11.98 7.48 -8.52
CA GLY A 32 12.34 8.32 -9.66
C GLY A 32 12.07 9.81 -9.42
N THR A 33 11.84 10.56 -10.50
CA THR A 33 11.60 12.01 -10.48
C THR A 33 10.19 12.40 -10.92
N ALA A 34 9.45 11.48 -11.55
CA ALA A 34 8.10 11.73 -12.03
C ALA A 34 7.09 11.76 -10.85
N PRO A 35 6.00 12.55 -10.96
CA PRO A 35 4.92 12.49 -10.00
C PRO A 35 4.32 11.09 -9.92
N VAL A 36 3.94 10.67 -8.72
CA VAL A 36 3.36 9.35 -8.47
C VAL A 36 1.98 9.49 -7.84
N THR A 37 1.15 8.47 -8.04
CA THR A 37 -0.05 8.30 -7.23
C THR A 37 0.32 7.57 -5.96
N LEU A 38 0.10 8.21 -4.80
CA LEU A 38 0.42 7.67 -3.48
C LEU A 38 -0.87 7.19 -2.80
N ALA A 39 -0.93 5.90 -2.48
CA ALA A 39 -1.98 5.28 -1.70
C ALA A 39 -1.47 4.88 -0.32
N VAL A 40 -2.06 5.44 0.73
CA VAL A 40 -1.64 5.25 2.12
C VAL A 40 -2.74 4.54 2.90
N PHE A 41 -2.45 3.33 3.37
CA PHE A 41 -3.31 2.60 4.29
C PHE A 41 -3.09 3.07 5.75
N PRO A 42 -4.05 2.82 6.66
CA PRO A 42 -3.92 3.20 8.06
C PRO A 42 -2.63 2.69 8.71
N ALA A 43 -1.95 3.57 9.45
CA ALA A 43 -0.73 3.29 10.18
C ALA A 43 -0.98 2.56 11.51
N ALA A 44 -1.71 1.44 11.48
CA ALA A 44 -2.03 0.63 12.65
C ALA A 44 -1.46 -0.78 12.52
N SER A 45 -0.96 -1.36 13.61
CA SER A 45 -0.38 -2.70 13.58
C SER A 45 -1.36 -3.82 13.23
N SER A 46 -2.65 -3.59 13.53
CA SER A 46 -3.76 -4.46 13.13
C SER A 46 -4.20 -4.24 11.68
N ALA A 47 -3.66 -3.23 10.99
CA ALA A 47 -4.03 -2.89 9.63
C ALA A 47 -3.27 -3.77 8.61
N VAL A 48 -3.76 -4.99 8.43
CA VAL A 48 -3.35 -5.88 7.33
C VAL A 48 -4.16 -5.58 6.08
N VAL A 49 -3.48 -5.25 4.99
CA VAL A 49 -4.04 -5.02 3.65
C VAL A 49 -4.24 -6.38 2.99
N SER A 50 -5.50 -6.70 2.70
CA SER A 50 -5.90 -7.96 2.05
C SER A 50 -6.16 -7.76 0.56
N ALA A 51 -6.30 -8.85 -0.21
CA ALA A 51 -6.59 -8.80 -1.64
C ALA A 51 -7.84 -7.94 -1.96
N GLY A 52 -8.91 -8.12 -1.19
CA GLY A 52 -10.12 -7.31 -1.34
C GLY A 52 -9.91 -5.81 -1.06
N ALA A 53 -8.96 -5.44 -0.20
CA ALA A 53 -8.60 -4.03 0.02
C ALA A 53 -7.75 -3.48 -1.15
N ALA A 54 -6.84 -4.29 -1.69
CA ALA A 54 -6.04 -3.97 -2.87
C ALA A 54 -6.92 -3.77 -4.12
N GLN A 55 -7.85 -4.70 -4.40
CA GLN A 55 -8.78 -4.56 -5.53
C GLN A 55 -9.62 -3.29 -5.42
N ARG A 56 -10.17 -3.01 -4.25
CA ARG A 56 -10.94 -1.77 -4.02
C ARG A 56 -10.10 -0.50 -4.21
N LEU A 57 -8.81 -0.56 -3.89
CA LEU A 57 -7.89 0.55 -4.17
C LEU A 57 -7.75 0.73 -5.69
N LEU A 58 -7.45 -0.33 -6.43
CA LEU A 58 -7.29 -0.28 -7.89
C LEU A 58 -8.57 0.18 -8.59
N THR A 59 -9.74 -0.32 -8.20
CA THR A 59 -11.03 0.15 -8.73
C THR A 59 -11.26 1.64 -8.50
N ARG A 60 -10.79 2.19 -7.38
CA ARG A 60 -10.90 3.63 -7.08
C ARG A 60 -9.91 4.48 -7.86
N LEU A 61 -8.77 3.91 -8.25
CA LEU A 61 -7.76 4.58 -9.05
C LEU A 61 -8.16 4.62 -10.53
N GLY A 62 -8.90 3.61 -11.01
CA GLY A 62 -9.23 3.48 -12.43
C GLY A 62 -7.97 3.31 -13.29
N ASP A 63 -8.02 3.76 -14.54
CA ASP A 63 -6.87 3.78 -15.47
C ASP A 63 -5.91 4.95 -15.17
N ALA A 64 -5.45 5.06 -13.92
CA ALA A 64 -4.44 6.05 -13.57
C ALA A 64 -3.12 5.70 -14.28
N ALA A 65 -2.68 6.56 -15.20
CA ALA A 65 -1.43 6.38 -15.95
C ALA A 65 -0.17 6.65 -15.12
N ASP A 66 -0.31 7.28 -13.95
CA ASP A 66 0.81 7.61 -13.07
C ASP A 66 1.32 6.37 -12.33
N PRO A 67 2.64 6.25 -12.09
CA PRO A 67 3.19 5.18 -11.27
C PRO A 67 2.52 5.13 -9.89
N LEU A 68 2.08 3.94 -9.47
CA LEU A 68 1.39 3.73 -8.21
C LEU A 68 2.37 3.34 -7.09
N VAL A 69 2.30 4.06 -5.98
CA VAL A 69 3.03 3.76 -4.74
C VAL A 69 2.03 3.44 -3.66
N VAL A 70 2.15 2.27 -3.03
CA VAL A 70 1.26 1.82 -1.96
C VAL A 70 2.04 1.63 -0.68
N VAL A 71 1.57 2.27 0.39
CA VAL A 71 2.19 2.24 1.70
C VAL A 71 1.20 1.67 2.70
N GLY A 72 1.62 0.68 3.48
CA GLY A 72 0.78 0.04 4.48
C GLY A 72 1.59 -0.51 5.66
N TYR A 73 0.89 -0.88 6.73
CA TYR A 73 1.56 -1.53 7.85
C TYR A 73 1.97 -2.95 7.48
N ASN A 74 1.02 -3.72 6.92
CA ASN A 74 1.27 -5.08 6.45
C ASN A 74 0.42 -5.43 5.25
N PHE A 75 0.89 -6.38 4.43
CA PHE A 75 0.16 -6.90 3.28
C PHE A 75 0.07 -8.43 3.36
N THR A 76 -1.08 -8.99 2.99
CA THR A 76 -1.16 -10.42 2.72
C THR A 76 -0.45 -10.75 1.40
N GLN A 77 -0.10 -12.01 1.22
CA GLN A 77 0.51 -12.46 -0.03
C GLN A 77 -0.39 -12.16 -1.23
N ASP A 78 -1.70 -12.45 -1.13
CA ASP A 78 -2.65 -12.20 -2.21
C ASP A 78 -2.77 -10.70 -2.55
N ALA A 79 -2.63 -9.81 -1.55
CA ALA A 79 -2.61 -8.36 -1.80
C ALA A 79 -1.33 -7.91 -2.51
N VAL A 80 -0.19 -8.50 -2.16
CA VAL A 80 1.10 -8.22 -2.82
C VAL A 80 1.04 -8.60 -4.29
N GLU A 81 0.52 -9.79 -4.60
CA GLU A 81 0.39 -10.28 -5.98
C GLU A 81 -0.48 -9.33 -6.82
N ILE A 82 -1.67 -8.97 -6.34
CA ILE A 82 -2.59 -8.06 -7.06
C ILE A 82 -1.97 -6.68 -7.32
N LEU A 83 -1.24 -6.13 -6.34
CA LEU A 83 -0.65 -4.81 -6.49
C LEU A 83 0.61 -4.84 -7.37
N GLN A 84 1.37 -5.94 -7.35
CA GLN A 84 2.51 -6.12 -8.24
C GLN A 84 2.09 -6.32 -9.70
N ASP A 85 1.00 -7.03 -9.95
CA ASP A 85 0.40 -7.17 -11.29
C ASP A 85 -0.05 -5.80 -11.84
N ALA A 86 -0.44 -4.88 -10.96
CA ALA A 86 -0.72 -3.49 -11.30
C ALA A 86 0.56 -2.60 -11.37
N HIS A 87 1.75 -3.20 -11.38
CA HIS A 87 3.05 -2.53 -11.39
C HIS A 87 3.26 -1.52 -10.22
N ALA A 88 2.59 -1.74 -9.09
CA ALA A 88 2.69 -0.85 -7.94
C ALA A 88 4.00 -1.06 -7.15
N THR A 89 4.58 0.03 -6.67
CA THR A 89 5.69 0.00 -5.71
C THR A 89 5.16 -0.09 -4.30
N LEU A 90 5.54 -1.15 -3.57
CA LEU A 90 5.04 -1.44 -2.23
C LEU A 90 6.05 -1.07 -1.14
N PHE A 91 5.56 -0.41 -0.09
CA PHE A 91 6.31 -0.16 1.14
C PHE A 91 5.51 -0.64 2.35
N ALA A 92 6.09 -1.55 3.13
CA ALA A 92 5.47 -2.14 4.30
C ALA A 92 6.35 -1.96 5.54
N VAL A 93 5.73 -1.74 6.71
CA VAL A 93 6.46 -1.70 8.00
C VAL A 93 6.92 -3.09 8.40
N SER A 94 6.11 -4.10 8.11
CA SER A 94 6.37 -5.49 8.43
C SER A 94 6.18 -6.35 7.18
N ASN A 95 6.88 -7.48 7.12
CA ASN A 95 6.62 -8.51 6.12
C ASN A 95 5.71 -9.59 6.74
N PHE A 96 4.43 -9.58 6.39
CA PHE A 96 3.52 -10.71 6.61
C PHE A 96 3.72 -11.75 5.53
N TRP A 97 3.56 -13.01 5.93
CA TRP A 97 3.64 -14.16 5.03
C TRP A 97 2.34 -14.96 5.02
N TRP A 98 1.24 -14.39 5.51
CA TRP A 98 -0.06 -15.06 5.52
C TRP A 98 -0.89 -14.64 4.31
N SER A 99 -1.52 -15.63 3.69
CA SER A 99 -2.58 -15.41 2.72
C SER A 99 -3.83 -14.81 3.37
N ASP A 100 -4.70 -14.22 2.56
CA ASP A 100 -6.02 -13.72 2.96
C ASP A 100 -6.79 -14.80 3.73
N ALA A 101 -6.81 -16.03 3.22
CA ALA A 101 -7.52 -17.15 3.84
C ALA A 101 -7.00 -17.45 5.26
N ARG A 102 -5.68 -17.47 5.44
CA ARG A 102 -5.05 -17.76 6.73
C ARG A 102 -5.25 -16.61 7.72
N TRP A 103 -5.18 -15.38 7.25
CA TRP A 103 -5.46 -14.20 8.06
C TRP A 103 -6.92 -14.15 8.54
N GLN A 104 -7.87 -14.41 7.64
CA GLN A 104 -9.30 -14.46 7.97
C GLN A 104 -9.61 -15.57 8.98
N ALA A 105 -9.05 -16.76 8.80
CA ALA A 105 -9.25 -17.88 9.71
C ALA A 105 -8.77 -17.59 11.15
N ILE A 106 -7.74 -16.76 11.32
CA ILE A 106 -7.25 -16.36 12.64
C ILE A 106 -8.14 -15.27 13.26
N ARG A 107 -8.57 -14.28 12.45
CA ARG A 107 -9.48 -13.23 12.95
C ARG A 107 -10.86 -13.74 13.36
N GLN A 108 -11.37 -14.79 12.71
CA GLN A 108 -12.67 -15.38 13.07
C GLN A 108 -12.62 -16.22 14.36
N ARG A 109 -11.44 -16.50 14.90
CA ARG A 109 -11.25 -17.25 16.15
C ARG A 109 -11.09 -16.35 17.38
N GLN A 110 -11.13 -15.02 17.22
CA GLN A 110 -11.02 -14.05 18.31
C GLN A 110 -12.34 -13.36 18.60
#